data_AF-A0A5B0MR20-F1
#
_entry.id   AF-A0A5B0MR20-F1
#
_cell.length_a   1.000
_cell.length_b   1.000
_cell.length_c   1.000
_cell.angle_alpha   90.00
_cell.angle_beta   90.00
_cell.angle_gamma   90.00
#
_symmetry.space_group_name_H-M   'P 1'
#
loop_
_entity.id
_entity.type
_entity.pdbx_description
1 polymer ?
#
loop_
_entity_poly.entity_id
_entity_poly.type
_entity_poly.pdbx_seq_one_letter_code
_entity_poly.pdbx_strand_id
1 'polypeptide(L)'
;MKREAEVDSSESPDKIPKTMADNHRATQESAFISPSSARPDRQTQLFDRQLRLWESSGQKRFEEGAVGICDCSSTSAQIAKNLVLSGIRMVEMFDKGKVRQSDIGNHFFLEQASLGKSRAVECSRLLGELSTSKYNPVHANDDEIYDSEHWDGIEDYSGLAEWTAKICVRMLHDDEQATSRYCWDFNVPAILVQTCGLVASIRLQIRELSGKSTHYAMDPQCIAFPIGSIDQFNFLKSLQSSKPIPSP
;
A
#
# COMPACT_ATOMS: atom_id res chain seq x y z
N MET A 1 12.12 69.09 -15.41
CA MET A 1 11.85 69.80 -16.70
C MET A 1 11.68 68.72 -17.76
N LYS A 2 10.44 68.38 -18.15
CA LYS A 2 9.81 68.75 -19.46
C LYS A 2 10.61 68.19 -20.65
N ARG A 3 10.14 67.30 -21.54
CA ARG A 3 8.82 67.06 -22.15
C ARG A 3 8.80 65.70 -22.89
N GLU A 4 7.60 65.14 -23.03
CA GLU A 4 7.20 64.14 -24.04
C GLU A 4 7.02 64.78 -25.43
N ALA A 5 7.10 63.98 -26.50
CA ALA A 5 6.25 64.09 -27.70
C ALA A 5 6.42 62.87 -28.62
N GLU A 6 5.36 62.08 -28.78
CA GLU A 6 5.07 61.30 -29.99
C GLU A 6 4.66 62.23 -31.14
N VAL A 7 4.95 61.87 -32.40
CA VAL A 7 4.08 62.17 -33.56
C VAL A 7 4.17 61.05 -34.61
N ASP A 8 2.99 60.80 -35.16
CA ASP A 8 2.41 59.76 -36.00
C ASP A 8 2.61 59.90 -37.54
N SER A 9 2.31 58.81 -38.24
CA SER A 9 1.60 58.68 -39.55
C SER A 9 2.27 58.80 -40.94
N SER A 10 1.81 57.87 -41.80
CA SER A 10 1.61 57.90 -43.27
C SER A 10 2.80 57.58 -44.19
N GLU A 11 2.69 56.95 -45.36
CA GLU A 11 1.79 56.00 -46.06
C GLU A 11 2.54 55.68 -47.39
N SER A 12 2.35 54.48 -47.96
CA SER A 12 3.11 53.79 -49.05
C SER A 12 3.13 54.48 -50.45
N PRO A 13 3.91 54.03 -51.49
CA PRO A 13 3.40 52.96 -52.40
C PRO A 13 4.41 52.10 -53.26
N ASP A 14 3.89 50.94 -53.72
CA ASP A 14 4.04 50.21 -55.00
C ASP A 14 5.37 49.64 -55.58
N LYS A 15 5.42 48.30 -55.80
CA LYS A 15 5.27 47.62 -57.12
C LYS A 15 5.52 46.07 -57.14
N ILE A 16 4.42 45.30 -57.33
CA ILE A 16 4.09 44.13 -58.20
C ILE A 16 5.02 42.87 -58.35
N PRO A 17 4.53 41.69 -58.84
CA PRO A 17 4.47 40.44 -58.06
C PRO A 17 5.29 39.28 -58.69
N LYS A 18 5.49 38.18 -57.98
CA LYS A 18 5.90 36.91 -58.61
C LYS A 18 5.01 35.73 -58.20
N THR A 19 4.56 35.08 -59.26
CA THR A 19 3.57 34.01 -59.39
C THR A 19 3.99 32.71 -58.70
N MET A 20 2.96 31.93 -58.35
CA MET A 20 2.93 30.70 -57.56
C MET A 20 3.83 29.56 -58.06
N ALA A 21 4.30 28.77 -57.09
CA ALA A 21 4.51 27.34 -57.25
C ALA A 21 4.04 26.66 -55.96
N ASP A 22 2.84 26.05 -56.03
CA ASP A 22 2.33 25.15 -55.01
C ASP A 22 3.29 23.98 -54.82
N ASN A 23 3.77 23.81 -53.60
CA ASN A 23 4.45 22.60 -53.19
C ASN A 23 3.83 22.13 -51.87
N HIS A 24 2.69 21.45 -51.98
CA HIS A 24 2.14 20.66 -50.89
C HIS A 24 3.09 19.49 -50.60
N ARG A 25 4.09 19.74 -49.74
CA ARG A 25 4.79 18.67 -49.03
C ARG A 25 4.34 18.75 -47.58
N ALA A 26 3.44 17.84 -47.22
CA ALA A 26 3.04 17.63 -45.84
C ALA A 26 4.31 17.41 -45.00
N THR A 27 4.65 18.40 -44.19
CA THR A 27 5.68 18.27 -43.17
C THR A 27 5.13 17.27 -42.16
N GLN A 28 5.62 16.05 -42.25
CA GLN A 28 5.39 15.03 -41.24
C GLN A 28 6.09 15.54 -39.98
N GLU A 29 5.33 16.20 -39.11
CA GLU A 29 5.77 16.67 -37.81
C GLU A 29 6.10 15.42 -37.00
N SER A 30 7.37 15.04 -37.05
CA SER A 30 7.89 13.97 -36.22
C SER A 30 7.66 14.40 -34.78
N ALA A 31 6.90 13.59 -34.04
CA ALA A 31 6.70 13.74 -32.62
C ALA A 31 8.02 13.47 -31.87
N PHE A 32 9.02 14.33 -32.08
CA PHE A 32 10.14 14.46 -31.16
C PHE A 32 9.59 15.17 -29.94
N ILE A 33 9.18 14.37 -28.96
CA ILE A 33 9.01 14.83 -27.59
C ILE A 33 10.38 15.36 -27.17
N SER A 34 10.58 16.66 -27.25
CA SER A 34 11.72 17.32 -26.61
C SER A 34 11.71 16.92 -25.14
N PRO A 35 12.75 16.24 -24.61
CA PRO A 35 12.78 15.94 -23.20
C PRO A 35 12.77 17.27 -22.47
N SER A 36 11.72 17.49 -21.67
CA SER A 36 11.67 18.55 -20.68
C SER A 36 13.02 18.55 -19.93
N SER A 37 13.81 19.60 -20.10
CA SER A 37 15.13 19.76 -19.49
C SER A 37 15.04 20.08 -18.00
N ALA A 38 13.84 20.17 -17.44
CA ALA A 38 13.62 20.30 -16.02
C ALA A 38 13.99 18.99 -15.33
N ARG A 39 14.99 19.03 -14.45
CA ARG A 39 15.30 17.89 -13.58
C ARG A 39 14.01 17.54 -12.82
N PRO A 40 13.58 16.27 -12.82
CA PRO A 40 12.44 15.84 -12.03
C PRO A 40 12.68 16.19 -10.56
N ASP A 41 11.63 16.48 -9.82
CA ASP A 41 11.75 16.76 -8.39
C ASP A 41 12.37 15.56 -7.65
N ARG A 42 12.89 15.79 -6.44
CA ARG A 42 13.58 14.75 -5.66
C ARG A 42 12.68 13.54 -5.37
N GLN A 43 11.38 13.73 -5.17
CA GLN A 43 10.42 12.68 -4.86
C GLN A 43 10.09 11.85 -6.11
N THR A 44 9.91 12.50 -7.25
CA THR A 44 9.79 11.87 -8.57
C THR A 44 11.03 11.05 -8.91
N GLN A 45 12.24 11.52 -8.57
CA GLN A 45 13.46 10.73 -8.72
C GLN A 45 13.50 9.51 -7.81
N LEU A 46 13.08 9.63 -6.55
CA LEU A 46 13.04 8.53 -5.58
C LEU A 46 12.04 7.44 -6.02
N PHE A 47 10.88 7.83 -6.55
CA PHE A 47 9.81 6.91 -6.94
C PHE A 47 9.75 6.64 -8.46
N ASP A 48 10.75 7.02 -9.26
CA ASP A 48 10.74 6.87 -10.73
C ASP A 48 10.37 5.45 -11.18
N ARG A 49 10.96 4.43 -10.54
CA ARG A 49 10.66 3.03 -10.86
C ARG A 49 9.24 2.61 -10.49
N GLN A 50 8.70 3.18 -9.42
CA GLN A 50 7.34 2.93 -8.94
C GLN A 50 6.30 3.63 -9.82
N LEU A 51 6.56 4.88 -10.21
CA LEU A 51 5.73 5.68 -11.11
C LEU A 51 5.58 5.05 -12.50
N ARG A 52 6.54 4.25 -12.96
CA ARG A 52 6.41 3.49 -14.22
C ARG A 52 5.38 2.35 -14.14
N LEU A 53 5.04 1.87 -12.94
CA LEU A 53 4.12 0.74 -12.75
C LEU A 53 2.68 1.21 -12.48
N TRP A 54 2.51 2.24 -11.65
CA TRP A 54 1.18 2.68 -11.20
C TRP A 54 0.90 4.16 -11.43
N GLU A 55 1.76 4.84 -12.21
CA GLU A 55 1.65 6.26 -12.56
C GLU A 55 1.61 7.18 -11.32
N SER A 56 1.44 8.48 -11.53
CA SER A 56 1.28 9.44 -10.44
C SER A 56 0.00 9.21 -9.63
N SER A 57 -1.05 8.68 -10.26
CA SER A 57 -2.32 8.41 -9.59
C SER A 57 -2.22 7.30 -8.54
N GLY A 58 -1.45 6.23 -8.82
CA GLY A 58 -1.16 5.18 -7.85
C GLY A 58 -0.29 5.67 -6.70
N GLN A 59 0.71 6.49 -7.00
CA GLN A 59 1.58 7.05 -5.96
C GLN A 59 0.79 7.95 -5.00
N LYS A 60 -0.10 8.79 -5.53
CA LYS A 60 -0.99 9.62 -4.71
C LYS A 60 -1.88 8.78 -3.78
N ARG A 61 -2.36 7.62 -4.22
CA ARG A 61 -3.15 6.70 -3.37
C ARG A 61 -2.33 6.13 -2.22
N PHE A 62 -1.03 5.88 -2.40
CA PHE A 62 -0.14 5.50 -1.30
C PHE A 62 0.06 6.67 -0.32
N GLU A 63 0.32 7.87 -0.84
CA GLU A 63 0.51 9.08 -0.03
C GLU A 63 -0.74 9.51 0.75
N GLU A 64 -1.92 9.02 0.38
CA GLU A 64 -3.20 9.18 1.08
C GLU A 64 -3.65 7.90 1.82
N GLY A 65 -2.88 6.82 1.75
CA GLY A 65 -3.25 5.52 2.29
C GLY A 65 -2.88 5.35 3.76
N ALA A 66 -3.79 4.83 4.57
CA ALA A 66 -3.52 4.39 5.93
C ALA A 66 -3.77 2.89 6.07
N VAL A 67 -2.80 2.15 6.59
CA VAL A 67 -2.91 0.69 6.77
C VAL A 67 -2.61 0.28 8.21
N GLY A 68 -3.52 -0.48 8.80
CA GLY A 68 -3.32 -1.07 10.12
C GLY A 68 -2.85 -2.51 9.99
N ILE A 69 -1.76 -2.88 10.66
CA ILE A 69 -1.19 -4.23 10.62
C ILE A 69 -1.24 -4.85 12.02
N CYS A 70 -1.96 -5.97 12.16
CA CYS A 70 -2.00 -6.73 13.40
C CYS A 70 -0.77 -7.65 13.53
N ASP A 71 -0.31 -7.84 14.77
CA ASP A 71 0.91 -8.57 15.15
C ASP A 71 2.17 -7.89 14.60
N CYS A 72 3.24 -7.83 15.40
CA CYS A 72 4.56 -7.33 14.98
C CYS A 72 5.52 -8.50 14.78
N SER A 73 5.08 -9.46 13.95
CA SER A 73 5.91 -10.58 13.51
C SER A 73 6.92 -10.15 12.45
N SER A 74 7.89 -11.03 12.18
CA SER A 74 8.78 -10.84 11.03
C SER A 74 8.02 -10.73 9.70
N THR A 75 6.93 -11.47 9.52
CA THR A 75 6.05 -11.35 8.35
C THR A 75 5.41 -9.96 8.28
N SER A 76 4.85 -9.49 9.38
CA SER A 76 4.19 -8.18 9.49
C SER A 76 5.17 -7.05 9.19
N ALA A 77 6.38 -7.12 9.76
CA ALA A 77 7.40 -6.11 9.55
C ALA A 77 7.93 -6.09 8.10
N GLN A 78 8.00 -7.24 7.41
CA GLN A 78 8.35 -7.27 5.98
C GLN A 78 7.26 -6.67 5.09
N ILE A 79 5.98 -6.88 5.44
CA ILE A 79 4.85 -6.22 4.77
C ILE A 79 4.94 -4.70 5.00
N ALA A 80 5.09 -4.27 6.26
CA ALA A 80 5.20 -2.87 6.65
C ALA A 80 6.36 -2.16 5.93
N LYS A 81 7.54 -2.79 5.88
CA LYS A 81 8.72 -2.31 5.15
C LYS A 81 8.37 -1.97 3.69
N ASN A 82 7.68 -2.87 3.00
CA ASN A 82 7.33 -2.66 1.59
C ASN A 82 6.36 -1.48 1.42
N LEU A 83 5.42 -1.29 2.36
CA LEU A 83 4.49 -0.15 2.34
C LEU A 83 5.22 1.17 2.61
N VAL A 84 6.10 1.20 3.62
CA VAL A 84 6.91 2.39 3.97
C VAL A 84 7.81 2.81 2.81
N LEU A 85 8.51 1.87 2.17
CA LEU A 85 9.36 2.15 1.01
C LEU A 85 8.58 2.57 -0.24
N SER A 86 7.28 2.28 -0.30
CA SER A 86 6.38 2.73 -1.37
C SER A 86 5.83 4.14 -1.12
N GLY A 87 6.16 4.77 0.01
CA GLY A 87 5.73 6.13 0.33
C GLY A 87 4.30 6.22 0.89
N ILE A 88 3.87 5.21 1.64
CA ILE A 88 2.55 5.24 2.30
C ILE A 88 2.46 6.37 3.34
N ARG A 89 1.26 6.95 3.53
CA ARG A 89 1.02 7.99 4.55
C ARG A 89 1.24 7.47 5.96
N MET A 90 0.62 6.34 6.27
CA MET A 90 0.49 5.85 7.64
C MET A 90 0.44 4.33 7.68
N VAL A 91 1.26 3.74 8.55
CA VAL A 91 1.22 2.35 8.95
C VAL A 91 1.13 2.32 10.47
N GLU A 92 0.09 1.71 11.00
CA GLU A 92 -0.01 1.47 12.45
C GLU A 92 0.14 -0.01 12.76
N MET A 93 1.07 -0.30 13.66
CA MET A 93 1.49 -1.64 14.05
C MET A 93 0.86 -1.98 15.40
N PHE A 94 0.00 -2.99 15.44
CA PHE A 94 -0.79 -3.37 16.63
C PHE A 94 -0.26 -4.63 17.28
N ASP A 95 0.26 -4.54 18.50
CA ASP A 95 0.80 -5.68 19.23
C ASP A 95 1.09 -5.40 20.72
N LYS A 96 0.39 -6.09 21.64
CA LYS A 96 0.68 -6.05 23.10
C LYS A 96 1.88 -6.92 23.51
N GLY A 97 2.41 -7.72 22.59
CA GLY A 97 3.48 -8.67 22.86
C GLY A 97 4.79 -7.98 23.22
N LYS A 98 5.58 -8.64 24.06
CA LYS A 98 6.97 -8.27 24.33
C LYS A 98 7.92 -9.05 23.44
N VAL A 99 9.03 -8.43 23.06
CA VAL A 99 10.08 -9.04 22.27
C VAL A 99 10.68 -10.23 23.01
N ARG A 100 10.62 -11.41 22.39
CA ARG A 100 11.22 -12.65 22.88
C ARG A 100 12.54 -12.93 22.18
N GLN A 101 13.37 -13.78 22.79
CA GLN A 101 14.65 -14.17 22.18
C GLN A 101 14.46 -14.87 20.81
N SER A 102 13.34 -15.57 20.62
CA SER A 102 12.96 -16.18 19.34
C SER A 102 12.68 -15.17 18.23
N ASP A 103 12.29 -13.94 18.58
CA ASP A 103 11.97 -12.90 17.60
C ASP A 103 13.27 -12.26 17.08
N ILE A 104 14.29 -12.07 17.92
CA ILE A 104 15.56 -11.44 17.51
C ILE A 104 16.23 -12.19 16.34
N GLY A 105 16.13 -13.52 16.31
CA GLY A 105 16.78 -14.34 15.29
C GLY A 105 16.11 -14.29 13.90
N ASN A 106 14.86 -13.86 13.81
CA ASN A 106 14.09 -13.90 12.56
C ASN A 106 13.46 -12.55 12.18
N HIS A 107 13.65 -11.51 12.99
CA HIS A 107 12.99 -10.22 12.83
C HIS A 107 14.03 -9.11 12.59
N PHE A 108 14.15 -8.66 11.34
CA PHE A 108 15.15 -7.67 10.94
C PHE A 108 15.05 -6.33 11.69
N PHE A 109 13.83 -5.94 12.09
CA PHE A 109 13.56 -4.68 12.79
C PHE A 109 13.50 -4.84 14.31
N LEU A 110 14.25 -5.80 14.88
CA LEU A 110 14.42 -5.95 16.32
C LEU A 110 15.89 -6.21 16.62
N GLU A 111 16.38 -5.64 17.72
CA GLU A 111 17.77 -5.78 18.16
C GLU A 111 17.84 -6.51 19.49
N GLN A 112 19.03 -6.98 19.87
CA GLN A 112 19.21 -7.61 21.18
C GLN A 112 18.83 -6.66 22.34
N ALA A 113 18.95 -5.34 22.15
CA ALA A 113 18.52 -4.31 23.10
C ALA A 113 16.99 -4.14 23.19
N SER A 114 16.23 -4.70 22.25
CA SER A 114 14.77 -4.68 22.23
C SER A 114 14.18 -5.80 23.11
N LEU A 115 14.97 -6.78 23.54
CA LEU A 115 14.52 -7.93 24.32
C LEU A 115 13.75 -7.50 25.59
N GLY A 116 12.56 -8.06 25.78
CA GLY A 116 11.69 -7.78 26.94
C GLY A 116 10.91 -6.46 26.87
N LYS A 117 11.13 -5.63 25.85
CA LYS A 117 10.35 -4.40 25.59
C LYS A 117 9.14 -4.69 24.70
N SER A 118 8.28 -3.69 24.53
CA SER A 118 7.13 -3.74 23.63
C SER A 118 7.56 -4.00 22.19
N ARG A 119 6.99 -5.03 21.57
CA ARG A 119 7.35 -5.47 20.21
C ARG A 119 6.85 -4.47 19.17
N ALA A 120 5.66 -3.90 19.34
CA ALA A 120 5.15 -2.85 18.46
C ALA A 120 6.04 -1.61 18.48
N VAL A 121 6.45 -1.15 19.66
CA VAL A 121 7.25 0.07 19.81
C VAL A 121 8.64 -0.11 19.17
N GLU A 122 9.35 -1.19 19.50
CA GLU A 122 10.70 -1.41 18.99
C GLU A 122 10.70 -1.70 17.47
N CYS A 123 9.73 -2.47 16.97
CA CYS A 123 9.57 -2.71 15.54
C CYS A 123 9.27 -1.41 14.78
N SER A 124 8.35 -0.59 15.29
CA SER A 124 7.94 0.65 14.64
C SER A 124 9.05 1.69 14.63
N ARG A 125 9.86 1.74 15.70
CA ARG A 125 11.05 2.60 15.79
C ARG A 125 11.99 2.34 14.61
N LEU A 126 12.39 1.09 14.41
CA LEU A 126 13.34 0.71 13.35
C LEU A 126 12.71 0.76 11.95
N LEU A 127 11.42 0.46 11.81
CA LEU A 127 10.70 0.63 10.55
C LEU A 127 10.61 2.12 10.13
N GLY A 128 10.40 3.02 11.09
CA GLY A 128 10.32 4.46 10.84
C GLY A 128 11.60 5.05 10.26
N GLU A 129 12.76 4.47 10.57
CA GLU A 129 14.07 4.89 10.03
C GLU A 129 14.20 4.64 8.51
N LEU A 130 13.36 3.78 7.93
CA LEU A 130 13.35 3.53 6.48
C LEU A 130 12.66 4.63 5.68
N SER A 131 11.81 5.43 6.34
CA SER A 131 11.02 6.44 5.65
C SER A 131 11.93 7.54 5.09
N THR A 132 11.73 7.88 3.82
CA THR A 132 12.35 9.05 3.18
C THR A 132 11.46 10.29 3.26
N SER A 133 10.27 10.16 3.84
CA SER A 133 9.31 11.25 4.06
C SER A 133 9.78 12.19 5.17
N LYS A 134 9.26 13.42 5.17
CA LYS A 134 9.49 14.40 6.24
C LYS A 134 8.90 13.96 7.57
N TYR A 135 7.88 13.11 7.54
CA TYR A 135 7.19 12.59 8.71
C TYR A 135 7.44 11.08 8.82
N ASN A 136 7.48 10.57 10.06
CA ASN A 136 7.51 9.14 10.29
C ASN A 136 6.10 8.57 10.06
N PRO A 137 5.89 7.70 9.05
CA PRO A 137 4.58 7.14 8.77
C PRO A 137 4.24 5.97 9.70
N VAL A 138 5.18 5.48 10.51
CA VAL A 138 5.01 4.26 11.30
C VAL A 138 4.67 4.60 12.75
N HIS A 139 3.50 4.13 13.18
CA HIS A 139 2.97 4.29 14.53
C HIS A 139 2.86 2.92 15.21
N ALA A 140 3.14 2.89 16.52
CA ALA A 140 3.00 1.71 17.34
C ALA A 140 1.76 1.84 18.22
N ASN A 141 1.02 0.74 18.35
CA ASN A 141 -0.07 0.60 19.30
C ASN A 141 0.13 -0.72 20.06
N ASP A 142 0.54 -0.60 21.33
CA ASP A 142 0.76 -1.72 22.24
C ASP A 142 -0.28 -1.80 23.36
N ASP A 143 -1.34 -1.00 23.26
CA ASP A 143 -2.45 -0.95 24.21
C ASP A 143 -3.71 -1.64 23.69
N GLU A 144 -3.93 -1.65 22.37
CA GLU A 144 -5.12 -2.21 21.73
C GLU A 144 -4.79 -3.48 20.93
N ILE A 145 -5.61 -4.52 21.10
CA ILE A 145 -5.63 -5.68 20.19
C ILE A 145 -7.04 -5.79 19.68
N TYR A 146 -7.17 -6.07 18.38
CA TYR A 146 -8.43 -6.43 17.74
C TYR A 146 -8.82 -7.88 18.03
N ASP A 147 -8.92 -8.22 19.32
CA ASP A 147 -9.41 -9.51 19.78
C ASP A 147 -10.93 -9.49 19.87
N SER A 148 -11.54 -10.68 19.98
CA SER A 148 -13.00 -10.80 20.10
C SER A 148 -13.59 -9.93 21.22
N GLU A 149 -12.90 -9.77 22.35
CA GLU A 149 -13.35 -8.96 23.49
C GLU A 149 -13.31 -7.46 23.20
N HIS A 150 -12.26 -6.97 22.53
CA HIS A 150 -12.14 -5.57 22.12
C HIS A 150 -13.31 -5.17 21.24
N TRP A 151 -13.67 -6.03 20.31
CA TRP A 151 -14.73 -5.72 19.38
C TRP A 151 -16.13 -5.72 19.99
N ASP A 152 -16.39 -6.61 20.96
CA ASP A 152 -17.66 -6.67 21.68
C ASP A 152 -17.89 -5.44 22.59
N GLY A 153 -16.82 -4.72 22.95
CA GLY A 153 -16.86 -3.56 23.85
C GLY A 153 -16.84 -2.18 23.18
N ILE A 154 -16.69 -2.09 21.86
CA ILE A 154 -16.62 -0.80 21.16
C ILE A 154 -18.04 -0.27 20.89
N GLU A 155 -18.37 0.87 21.48
CA GLU A 155 -19.55 1.68 21.12
C GLU A 155 -19.21 2.78 20.10
N ASP A 156 -17.93 3.20 20.00
CA ASP A 156 -17.44 4.23 19.10
C ASP A 156 -16.54 3.66 18.00
N TYR A 157 -17.10 3.48 16.81
CA TYR A 157 -16.43 2.89 15.65
C TYR A 157 -15.70 3.91 14.75
N SER A 158 -15.58 5.17 15.19
CA SER A 158 -15.06 6.27 14.37
C SER A 158 -13.59 6.09 13.94
N GLY A 159 -12.75 5.46 14.77
CA GLY A 159 -11.32 5.27 14.49
C GLY A 159 -10.98 4.30 13.35
N LEU A 160 -11.94 3.50 12.87
CA LEU A 160 -11.68 2.49 11.83
C LEU A 160 -11.99 2.94 10.40
N ALA A 161 -12.84 3.96 10.25
CA ALA A 161 -13.17 4.54 8.96
C ALA A 161 -11.97 5.23 8.27
N GLU A 162 -10.89 5.45 9.02
CA GLU A 162 -9.66 6.05 8.50
C GLU A 162 -8.77 5.05 7.74
N TRP A 163 -8.96 3.74 7.95
CA TRP A 163 -8.11 2.71 7.34
C TRP A 163 -8.50 2.47 5.88
N THR A 164 -7.52 2.62 5.00
CA THR A 164 -7.61 2.21 3.60
C THR A 164 -7.63 0.68 3.47
N ALA A 165 -6.92 -0.02 4.36
CA ALA A 165 -6.98 -1.48 4.50
C ALA A 165 -6.49 -1.94 5.89
N LYS A 166 -6.92 -3.13 6.30
CA LYS A 166 -6.41 -3.84 7.47
C LYS A 166 -5.64 -5.09 7.04
N ILE A 167 -4.47 -5.32 7.61
CA ILE A 167 -3.68 -6.53 7.38
C ILE A 167 -3.59 -7.32 8.68
N CYS A 168 -4.21 -8.49 8.69
CA CYS A 168 -4.31 -9.37 9.85
C CYS A 168 -3.27 -10.48 9.71
N VAL A 169 -2.17 -10.42 10.47
CA VAL A 169 -1.08 -11.39 10.38
C VAL A 169 -1.09 -12.32 11.60
N ARG A 170 -1.06 -13.64 11.37
CA ARG A 170 -1.00 -14.69 12.42
C ARG A 170 -2.04 -14.54 13.55
N MET A 171 -3.23 -14.05 13.24
CA MET A 171 -4.29 -13.93 14.24
C MET A 171 -4.87 -15.32 14.56
N LEU A 172 -5.34 -15.49 15.80
CA LEU A 172 -6.06 -16.70 16.20
C LEU A 172 -7.41 -16.74 15.49
N HIS A 173 -7.97 -17.95 15.33
CA HIS A 173 -9.17 -18.15 14.50
C HIS A 173 -10.36 -17.29 14.94
N ASP A 174 -10.60 -17.18 16.24
CA ASP A 174 -11.75 -16.44 16.78
C ASP A 174 -11.58 -14.92 16.60
N ASP A 175 -10.38 -14.40 16.88
CA ASP A 175 -10.02 -12.99 16.67
C ASP A 175 -10.02 -12.63 15.18
N GLU A 176 -9.57 -13.55 14.33
CA GLU A 176 -9.60 -13.41 12.88
C GLU A 176 -11.03 -13.34 12.36
N GLN A 177 -11.91 -14.21 12.85
CA GLN A 177 -13.31 -14.19 12.47
C GLN A 177 -14.02 -12.93 12.97
N ALA A 178 -13.75 -12.49 14.20
CA ALA A 178 -14.28 -11.24 14.74
C ALA A 178 -13.82 -10.07 13.86
N THR A 179 -12.51 -9.85 13.74
CA THR A 179 -11.93 -8.77 12.94
C THR A 179 -12.42 -8.79 11.49
N SER A 180 -12.54 -9.97 10.87
CA SER A 180 -13.07 -10.13 9.52
C SER A 180 -14.52 -9.68 9.38
N ARG A 181 -15.39 -9.98 10.36
CA ARG A 181 -16.77 -9.49 10.40
C ARG A 181 -16.82 -7.98 10.58
N TYR A 182 -16.03 -7.44 11.50
CA TYR A 182 -15.97 -6.00 11.71
C TYR A 182 -15.47 -5.25 10.47
N CYS A 183 -14.36 -5.67 9.86
CA CYS A 183 -13.88 -5.08 8.61
C CYS A 183 -14.93 -5.17 7.49
N TRP A 184 -15.69 -6.26 7.44
CA TRP A 184 -16.80 -6.39 6.50
C TRP A 184 -17.86 -5.33 6.74
N ASP A 185 -18.34 -5.17 7.96
CA ASP A 185 -19.47 -4.28 8.28
C ASP A 185 -19.12 -2.81 8.07
N PHE A 186 -17.86 -2.42 8.30
CA PHE A 186 -17.35 -1.06 8.10
C PHE A 186 -16.78 -0.81 6.70
N ASN A 187 -16.90 -1.76 5.77
CA ASN A 187 -16.36 -1.66 4.40
C ASN A 187 -14.85 -1.40 4.33
N VAL A 188 -14.08 -1.92 5.29
CA VAL A 188 -12.62 -1.85 5.29
C VAL A 188 -12.07 -3.12 4.61
N PRO A 189 -11.30 -3.00 3.51
CA PRO A 189 -10.60 -4.14 2.91
C PRO A 189 -9.71 -4.85 3.92
N ALA A 190 -9.85 -6.17 4.06
CA ALA A 190 -9.03 -6.98 4.96
C ALA A 190 -8.16 -7.98 4.19
N ILE A 191 -6.88 -8.05 4.55
CA ILE A 191 -5.91 -9.03 4.04
C ILE A 191 -5.48 -9.90 5.20
N LEU A 192 -5.84 -11.19 5.17
CA LEU A 192 -5.55 -12.12 6.25
C LEU A 192 -4.38 -13.02 5.84
N VAL A 193 -3.31 -13.00 6.63
CA VAL A 193 -2.03 -13.65 6.32
C VAL A 193 -1.67 -14.61 7.43
N GLN A 194 -1.54 -15.88 7.10
CA GLN A 194 -1.10 -16.93 8.02
C GLN A 194 0.23 -17.51 7.52
N THR A 195 1.22 -17.59 8.39
CA THR A 195 2.54 -18.15 8.07
C THR A 195 2.89 -19.27 9.04
N CYS A 196 3.26 -20.44 8.51
CA CYS A 196 3.65 -21.61 9.29
C CYS A 196 4.79 -22.35 8.58
N GLY A 197 6.02 -22.17 9.08
CA GLY A 197 7.22 -22.76 8.47
C GLY A 197 7.42 -22.25 7.03
N LEU A 198 7.38 -23.18 6.07
CA LEU A 198 7.55 -22.89 4.64
C LEU A 198 6.23 -22.64 3.89
N VAL A 199 5.10 -22.65 4.61
CA VAL A 199 3.77 -22.46 4.04
C VAL A 199 3.21 -21.11 4.47
N ALA A 200 2.57 -20.42 3.53
CA ALA A 200 1.81 -19.22 3.79
C ALA A 200 0.43 -19.33 3.14
N SER A 201 -0.59 -18.79 3.81
CA SER A 201 -1.93 -18.58 3.27
C SER A 201 -2.24 -17.09 3.30
N ILE A 202 -2.75 -16.58 2.19
CA ILE A 202 -3.19 -15.19 2.05
C ILE A 202 -4.64 -15.24 1.61
N ARG A 203 -5.52 -14.59 2.37
CA ARG A 203 -6.93 -14.40 2.03
C ARG A 203 -7.25 -12.94 1.92
N LEU A 204 -8.11 -12.61 0.95
CA LEU A 204 -8.49 -11.25 0.64
C LEU A 204 -10.00 -11.12 0.80
N GLN A 205 -10.42 -10.13 1.58
CA GLN A 205 -11.81 -9.82 1.85
C GLN A 205 -12.07 -8.37 1.45
N ILE A 206 -12.76 -8.21 0.33
CA ILE A 206 -13.15 -6.92 -0.23
C ILE A 206 -14.63 -7.02 -0.57
N ARG A 207 -15.44 -6.07 -0.10
CA ARG A 207 -16.81 -5.89 -0.60
C ARG A 207 -16.74 -5.40 -2.04
N GLU A 208 -17.66 -5.86 -2.89
CA GLU A 208 -17.66 -5.58 -4.33
C GLU A 208 -17.29 -4.13 -4.62
N LEU A 209 -16.06 -3.94 -5.13
CA LEU A 209 -15.54 -2.63 -5.48
C LEU A 209 -16.01 -2.36 -6.91
N SER A 210 -17.09 -1.62 -7.08
CA SER A 210 -17.48 -1.13 -8.41
C SER A 210 -16.45 -0.09 -8.87
N GLY A 211 -15.37 -0.53 -9.54
CA GLY A 211 -14.28 0.34 -10.01
C GLY A 211 -13.52 -0.25 -11.19
N LYS A 212 -13.76 0.30 -12.38
CA LYS A 212 -13.02 0.00 -13.62
C LYS A 212 -11.58 0.50 -13.51
N SER A 213 -10.63 -0.43 -13.54
CA SER A 213 -9.35 -0.39 -14.27
C SER A 213 -8.49 -1.56 -13.81
N THR A 214 -8.83 -2.74 -14.30
CA THR A 214 -7.95 -3.90 -14.27
C THR A 214 -6.94 -3.73 -15.39
N HIS A 215 -5.66 -3.50 -15.05
CA HIS A 215 -4.57 -3.67 -16.00
C HIS A 215 -4.42 -5.17 -16.31
N TYR A 216 -5.31 -5.71 -17.13
CA TYR A 216 -5.19 -7.08 -17.63
C TYR A 216 -4.19 -7.09 -18.79
N ALA A 217 -2.99 -7.58 -18.51
CA ALA A 217 -2.26 -8.36 -19.49
C ALA A 217 -2.31 -9.82 -19.04
N MET A 218 -3.46 -10.49 -19.23
CA MET A 218 -3.53 -11.95 -19.35
C MET A 218 -4.89 -12.40 -19.96
N ASP A 219 -4.76 -13.35 -20.89
CA ASP A 219 -5.76 -14.12 -21.64
C ASP A 219 -6.89 -14.70 -20.73
N PRO A 220 -8.19 -14.66 -21.11
CA PRO A 220 -9.29 -15.04 -20.23
C PRO A 220 -9.51 -16.55 -20.22
N GLN A 221 -8.61 -17.28 -19.54
CA GLN A 221 -8.88 -18.66 -19.09
C GLN A 221 -8.31 -18.89 -17.69
N CYS A 222 -8.89 -18.26 -16.68
CA CYS A 222 -8.70 -18.66 -15.28
C CYS A 222 -10.02 -18.49 -14.51
N ILE A 223 -10.89 -19.48 -14.71
CA ILE A 223 -11.73 -20.18 -13.71
C ILE A 223 -12.20 -19.30 -12.54
N ALA A 224 -13.46 -18.88 -12.62
CA ALA A 224 -14.27 -18.56 -11.45
C ALA A 224 -14.32 -19.80 -10.54
N PHE A 225 -13.81 -19.70 -9.32
CA PHE A 225 -14.14 -20.68 -8.29
C PHE A 225 -15.42 -20.22 -7.59
N PRO A 226 -16.50 -21.04 -7.62
CA PRO A 226 -17.70 -20.74 -6.87
C PRO A 226 -17.39 -20.78 -5.38
N ILE A 227 -18.08 -19.93 -4.63
CA ILE A 227 -18.05 -19.82 -3.18
C ILE A 227 -18.39 -21.20 -2.61
N GLY A 228 -17.36 -21.94 -2.19
CA GLY A 228 -17.50 -23.24 -1.54
C GLY A 228 -17.90 -23.07 -0.09
N SER A 229 -19.00 -23.73 0.29
CA SER A 229 -19.51 -23.82 1.65
C SER A 229 -18.44 -24.30 2.65
N ILE A 230 -18.74 -24.02 3.92
CA ILE A 230 -18.05 -24.33 5.19
C ILE A 230 -17.49 -25.77 5.38
N ASP A 231 -17.63 -26.67 4.41
CA ASP A 231 -17.32 -28.10 4.57
C ASP A 231 -15.86 -28.50 4.28
N GLN A 232 -15.05 -27.65 3.64
CA GLN A 232 -13.62 -27.98 3.40
C GLN A 232 -12.72 -27.78 4.63
N PHE A 233 -13.21 -27.12 5.68
CA PHE A 233 -12.42 -26.84 6.89
C PHE A 233 -12.23 -28.08 7.79
N ASN A 234 -13.04 -29.14 7.61
CA ASN A 234 -12.93 -30.35 8.43
C ASN A 234 -11.77 -31.28 8.03
N PHE A 235 -11.19 -31.11 6.84
CA PHE A 235 -10.07 -31.97 6.41
C PHE A 235 -8.78 -31.67 7.19
N LEU A 236 -8.50 -30.39 7.47
CA LEU A 236 -7.31 -29.98 8.22
C LEU A 236 -7.41 -30.25 9.73
N LYS A 237 -8.62 -30.27 10.31
CA LYS A 237 -8.83 -30.71 11.71
C LYS A 237 -8.55 -32.21 11.90
N SER A 238 -8.74 -33.04 10.87
CA SER A 238 -8.50 -34.49 10.98
C SER A 238 -7.01 -34.83 11.12
N LEU A 239 -6.11 -34.01 10.54
CA LEU A 239 -4.66 -34.24 10.56
C LEU A 239 -4.00 -33.87 11.91
N GLN A 240 -4.66 -33.06 12.74
CA GLN A 240 -4.16 -32.69 14.07
C GLN A 240 -4.65 -33.59 15.22
N SER A 241 -5.52 -34.58 14.95
CA SER A 241 -6.09 -35.46 15.99
C SER A 241 -5.56 -36.90 16.01
N SER A 242 -4.39 -37.17 15.39
CA SER A 242 -3.78 -38.50 15.52
C SER A 242 -3.21 -38.70 16.94
N LYS A 243 -3.76 -39.71 17.63
CA LYS A 243 -3.46 -40.10 19.03
C LYS A 243 -1.97 -40.42 19.25
N PRO A 244 -1.46 -40.28 20.50
CA PRO A 244 -0.10 -40.66 20.84
C PRO A 244 0.14 -42.17 20.73
N ILE A 245 1.32 -42.53 20.22
CA ILE A 245 1.85 -43.89 20.10
C ILE A 245 2.20 -44.40 21.52
N PRO A 246 1.78 -45.60 21.95
CA PRO A 246 2.21 -46.17 23.22
C PRO A 246 3.68 -46.61 23.12
N SER A 247 4.50 -46.16 24.07
CA SER A 247 5.89 -46.61 24.22
C SER A 247 5.95 -48.07 24.72
N PRO A 248 6.96 -48.86 24.30
CA PRO A 248 7.20 -50.21 24.82
C PRO A 248 7.64 -50.22 26.28
#